data_AF-A0A381RF77-F1
#
_entry.id   AF-A0A381RF77-F1
#
_cell.length_a   1.000
_cell.length_b   1.000
_cell.length_c   1.000
_cell.angle_alpha   90.00
_cell.angle_beta   90.00
_cell.angle_gamma   90.00
#
_symmetry.space_group_name_H-M   'P 1'
#
loop_
_entity.id
_entity.type
_entity.pdbx_description
1 polymer ?
#
loop_
_entity_poly.entity_id
_entity_poly.type
_entity_poly.pdbx_seq_one_letter_code
_entity_poly.pdbx_strand_id
1 'polypeptide(L)'
;VKPKRVLLIYAQAPFNTTLSYQHGWPRQFSADRRFKCTHINVGYAGVLAKVRALLTARTWTGDAIVMLHSVFSNGCLLDGRLFDAICDLEQPKAFFIGNEYKLMPEKMRFCEELSVSLLVTQSTEPTVRSKYHERLGCSITTLPNAGFDSELFKVDTPYSERPIDLGYRAFAPAWYIGHRERQEIAEYFTSHAERLGLTVDISLDRNSRFAEEEWASFLNCCRGQLGTEAGGDYFDLTDARRIRVNAYVQQHPEASFEEIRERFFDGTPTDVPMRVLTSRNIEAA
;
A
#
# COMPACT_ATOMS: atom_id res chain seq x y z
N VAL A 1 -23.84 1.11 -20.38
CA VAL A 1 -23.78 2.14 -19.32
C VAL A 1 -22.88 3.27 -19.81
N LYS A 2 -23.28 4.54 -19.68
CA LYS A 2 -22.43 5.69 -20.06
C LYS A 2 -21.21 5.73 -19.12
N PRO A 3 -19.97 5.79 -19.63
CA PRO A 3 -18.79 5.80 -18.78
C PRO A 3 -18.74 7.06 -17.92
N LYS A 4 -18.34 6.90 -16.66
CA LYS A 4 -18.13 7.98 -15.71
C LYS A 4 -16.82 8.70 -16.00
N ARG A 5 -16.86 10.03 -16.11
CA ARG A 5 -15.67 10.87 -16.28
C ARG A 5 -14.97 11.01 -14.94
N VAL A 6 -13.78 10.46 -14.83
CA VAL A 6 -13.02 10.43 -13.58
C VAL A 6 -11.74 11.24 -13.72
N LEU A 7 -11.47 12.15 -12.79
CA LEU A 7 -10.13 12.72 -12.62
C LEU A 7 -9.33 11.76 -11.76
N LEU A 8 -8.40 11.02 -12.38
CA LEU A 8 -7.59 10.01 -11.71
C LEU A 8 -6.23 10.61 -11.33
N ILE A 9 -5.99 10.72 -10.03
CA ILE A 9 -4.78 11.29 -9.45
C ILE A 9 -3.95 10.17 -8.83
N TYR A 10 -2.69 10.06 -9.24
CA TYR A 10 -1.77 9.01 -8.80
C TYR A 10 -0.32 9.50 -8.88
N ALA A 11 0.61 8.76 -8.28
CA ALA A 11 2.03 9.00 -8.43
C ALA A 11 2.71 7.81 -9.11
N GLN A 12 3.41 8.09 -10.20
CA GLN A 12 4.28 7.13 -10.89
C GLN A 12 5.55 7.86 -11.33
N ALA A 13 6.70 7.46 -10.79
CA ALA A 13 7.99 8.11 -11.00
C ALA A 13 9.15 7.13 -10.75
N PRO A 14 10.40 7.48 -11.12
CA PRO A 14 11.55 6.60 -10.94
C PRO A 14 11.76 6.07 -9.51
N PHE A 15 11.35 6.83 -8.49
CA PHE A 15 11.52 6.41 -7.08
C PHE A 15 10.55 5.30 -6.64
N ASN A 16 9.48 5.02 -7.39
CA ASN A 16 8.48 4.02 -7.02
C ASN A 16 8.32 2.88 -8.02
N THR A 17 9.26 2.71 -8.96
CA THR A 17 9.25 1.64 -9.98
C THR A 17 9.15 0.23 -9.38
N THR A 18 9.75 0.00 -8.22
CA THR A 18 9.70 -1.29 -7.51
C THR A 18 8.44 -1.48 -6.66
N LEU A 19 7.58 -0.46 -6.56
CA LEU A 19 6.31 -0.51 -5.84
C LEU A 19 5.18 -0.99 -6.76
N SER A 20 5.22 -2.25 -7.22
CA SER A 20 4.24 -2.86 -8.16
C SER A 20 2.77 -2.50 -7.84
N TYR A 21 2.39 -2.57 -6.56
CA TYR A 21 1.04 -2.24 -6.08
C TYR A 21 0.57 -0.81 -6.41
N GLN A 22 1.47 0.13 -6.71
CA GLN A 22 1.15 1.52 -7.10
C GLN A 22 0.83 1.68 -8.60
N HIS A 23 1.25 0.74 -9.45
CA HIS A 23 1.19 0.89 -10.91
C HIS A 23 -0.04 0.23 -11.54
N GLY A 24 -0.57 -0.83 -10.91
CA GLY A 24 -1.72 -1.57 -11.43
C GLY A 24 -3.01 -0.76 -11.46
N TRP A 25 -3.33 -0.02 -10.39
CA TRP A 25 -4.59 0.73 -10.28
C TRP A 25 -4.80 1.76 -11.40
N PRO A 26 -3.82 2.62 -11.75
CA PRO A 26 -3.95 3.51 -12.90
C PRO A 26 -4.32 2.78 -14.20
N ARG A 27 -3.68 1.63 -14.48
CA ARG A 27 -3.96 0.82 -15.67
C ARG A 27 -5.36 0.23 -15.64
N GLN A 28 -5.77 -0.33 -14.51
CA GLN A 28 -7.11 -0.94 -14.36
C GLN A 28 -8.25 0.09 -14.50
N PHE A 29 -8.09 1.29 -13.95
CA PHE A 29 -9.07 2.36 -14.15
C PHE A 29 -9.17 2.79 -15.63
N SER A 30 -8.05 2.86 -16.35
CA SER A 30 -8.05 3.21 -17.78
C SER A 30 -8.60 2.11 -18.68
N ALA A 31 -8.40 0.84 -18.32
CA ALA A 31 -8.86 -0.30 -19.11
C ALA A 31 -10.36 -0.59 -18.93
N ASP A 32 -10.92 -0.23 -17.77
CA ASP A 32 -12.32 -0.52 -17.45
C ASP A 32 -13.29 0.41 -18.19
N ARG A 33 -14.20 -0.18 -18.98
CA ARG A 33 -15.20 0.52 -19.80
C ARG A 33 -16.19 1.37 -19.00
N ARG A 34 -16.27 1.19 -17.67
CA ARG A 34 -17.12 2.00 -16.79
C ARG A 34 -16.55 3.40 -16.57
N PHE A 35 -15.27 3.63 -16.85
CA PHE A 35 -14.59 4.90 -16.59
C PHE A 35 -14.01 5.53 -17.86
N LYS A 36 -14.02 6.86 -17.90
CA LYS A 36 -13.26 7.68 -18.83
C LYS A 36 -12.34 8.58 -18.02
N CYS A 37 -11.07 8.18 -17.91
CA CYS A 37 -10.12 8.82 -17.01
C CYS A 37 -9.40 10.01 -17.66
N THR A 38 -9.32 11.13 -16.92
CA THR A 38 -8.35 12.20 -17.12
C THR A 38 -7.26 12.03 -16.08
N HIS A 39 -6.00 11.94 -16.50
CA HIS A 39 -4.89 11.55 -15.63
C HIS A 39 -4.11 12.77 -15.12
N ILE A 40 -3.85 12.80 -13.81
CA ILE A 40 -2.86 13.68 -13.17
C ILE A 40 -1.85 12.79 -12.45
N ASN A 41 -0.61 12.78 -12.94
CA ASN A 41 0.51 12.10 -12.27
C ASN A 41 1.30 13.12 -11.42
N VAL A 42 1.20 13.00 -10.09
CA VAL A 42 1.89 13.86 -9.12
C VAL A 42 3.29 13.38 -8.76
N GLY A 43 3.74 12.25 -9.32
CA GLY A 43 5.09 11.70 -9.10
C GLY A 43 6.21 12.51 -9.74
N TYR A 44 5.91 13.32 -10.77
CA TYR A 44 6.89 14.15 -11.47
C TYR A 44 6.95 15.56 -10.89
N ALA A 45 8.12 15.95 -10.37
CA ALA A 45 8.32 17.26 -9.75
C ALA A 45 8.61 18.42 -10.74
N GLY A 46 8.71 18.15 -12.04
CA GLY A 46 9.06 19.15 -13.05
C GLY A 46 8.04 20.29 -13.14
N VAL A 47 8.50 21.53 -13.26
CA VAL A 47 7.65 22.74 -13.30
C VAL A 47 6.56 22.64 -14.36
N LEU A 48 6.90 22.20 -15.57
CA LEU A 48 5.94 22.03 -16.67
C LEU A 48 4.85 21.00 -16.33
N ALA A 49 5.22 19.89 -15.69
CA ALA A 49 4.28 18.86 -15.26
C ALA A 49 3.31 19.40 -14.19
N LYS A 50 3.83 20.14 -13.20
CA LYS A 50 3.01 20.81 -12.18
C LYS A 50 2.05 21.83 -12.78
N VAL A 51 2.49 22.66 -13.72
CA VAL A 51 1.64 23.64 -14.42
C VAL A 51 0.55 22.92 -15.21
N ARG A 52 0.90 21.86 -15.96
CA ARG A 52 -0.09 21.07 -16.71
C ARG A 52 -1.12 20.42 -15.80
N ALA A 53 -0.70 19.84 -14.68
CA ALA A 53 -1.59 19.25 -13.69
C ALA A 53 -2.57 20.31 -13.13
N LEU A 54 -2.06 21.49 -12.77
CA LEU A 54 -2.88 22.59 -12.26
C LEU A 54 -3.91 23.08 -13.29
N LEU A 55 -3.49 23.29 -14.53
CA LEU A 55 -4.40 23.70 -15.61
C LEU A 55 -5.45 22.63 -15.88
N THR A 56 -5.04 21.35 -15.84
CA THR A 56 -5.96 20.22 -15.99
C THR A 56 -7.01 20.28 -14.89
N ALA A 57 -6.60 20.34 -13.61
CA ALA A 57 -7.52 20.40 -12.48
C ALA A 57 -8.52 21.58 -12.59
N ARG A 58 -8.02 22.79 -12.86
CA ARG A 58 -8.85 24.01 -12.94
C ARG A 58 -9.86 24.04 -14.08
N THR A 59 -9.59 23.33 -15.16
CA THR A 59 -10.48 23.27 -16.33
C THR A 59 -11.29 21.98 -16.38
N TRP A 60 -11.03 21.06 -15.46
CA TRP A 60 -11.65 19.75 -15.49
C TRP A 60 -13.11 19.81 -15.05
N THR A 61 -13.92 19.04 -15.76
CA THR A 61 -15.32 18.78 -15.42
C THR A 61 -15.55 17.27 -15.50
N GLY A 62 -16.44 16.72 -14.71
CA GLY A 62 -16.73 15.29 -14.75
C GLY A 62 -17.59 14.82 -13.60
N ASP A 63 -17.55 13.51 -13.36
CA ASP A 63 -18.43 12.84 -12.40
C ASP A 63 -17.79 12.67 -11.01
N ALA A 64 -16.48 12.38 -10.94
CA ALA A 64 -15.79 12.12 -9.67
C ALA A 64 -14.26 12.32 -9.77
N ILE A 65 -13.62 12.50 -8.61
CA ILE A 65 -12.16 12.53 -8.46
C ILE A 65 -11.72 11.31 -7.68
N VAL A 66 -10.73 10.58 -8.19
CA VAL A 66 -10.17 9.40 -7.52
C VAL A 66 -8.69 9.65 -7.26
N MET A 67 -8.31 9.64 -5.99
CA MET A 67 -6.93 9.73 -5.55
C MET A 67 -6.47 8.34 -5.11
N LEU A 68 -5.48 7.81 -5.82
CA LEU A 68 -4.92 6.50 -5.52
C LEU A 68 -3.91 6.59 -4.37
N HIS A 69 -3.68 5.47 -3.69
CA HIS A 69 -2.79 5.35 -2.53
C HIS A 69 -1.34 5.79 -2.78
N SER A 70 -0.90 5.86 -4.04
CA SER A 70 0.41 6.40 -4.43
C SER A 70 0.50 7.92 -4.23
N VAL A 71 -0.63 8.64 -4.21
CA VAL A 71 -0.69 10.09 -3.91
C VAL A 71 -0.22 10.38 -2.48
N PHE A 72 -0.62 9.54 -1.52
CA PHE A 72 -0.25 9.69 -0.13
C PHE A 72 0.07 8.33 0.52
N SER A 73 1.34 7.95 0.44
CA SER A 73 1.88 6.69 0.99
C SER A 73 2.81 6.96 2.19
N ASN A 74 4.12 7.11 1.94
CA ASN A 74 5.12 7.50 2.94
C ASN A 74 5.29 9.02 3.10
N GLY A 75 4.56 9.78 2.29
CA GLY A 75 4.47 11.23 2.25
C GLY A 75 3.34 11.63 1.30
N CYS A 76 2.88 12.87 1.38
CA CYS A 76 1.88 13.41 0.48
C CYS A 76 2.55 14.06 -0.73
N LEU A 77 2.12 13.68 -1.93
CA LEU A 77 2.63 14.23 -3.20
C LEU A 77 1.65 15.21 -3.86
N LEU A 78 0.42 15.29 -3.34
CA LEU A 78 -0.56 16.29 -3.76
C LEU A 78 -0.49 17.48 -2.79
N ASP A 79 0.18 18.55 -3.24
CA ASP A 79 0.45 19.74 -2.42
C ASP A 79 0.26 21.07 -3.18
N GLY A 80 0.35 22.17 -2.43
CA GLY A 80 0.36 23.54 -2.94
C GLY A 80 -0.83 23.88 -3.83
N ARG A 81 -0.57 24.65 -4.90
CA ARG A 81 -1.64 25.15 -5.80
C ARG A 81 -2.47 24.05 -6.45
N LEU A 82 -1.90 22.87 -6.67
CA LEU A 82 -2.64 21.75 -7.23
C LEU A 82 -3.61 21.20 -6.17
N PHE A 83 -3.16 21.04 -4.92
CA PHE A 83 -4.04 20.67 -3.82
C PHE A 83 -5.20 21.64 -3.67
N ASP A 84 -4.92 22.96 -3.65
CA ASP A 84 -5.96 24.00 -3.57
C ASP A 84 -6.98 23.86 -4.71
N ALA A 85 -6.50 23.66 -5.94
CA ALA A 85 -7.38 23.48 -7.10
C ALA A 85 -8.22 22.21 -7.03
N ILE A 86 -7.76 21.14 -6.37
CA ILE A 86 -8.58 19.94 -6.14
C ILE A 86 -9.59 20.17 -5.02
N CYS A 87 -9.24 20.92 -3.96
CA CYS A 87 -10.20 21.32 -2.91
C CYS A 87 -11.39 22.10 -3.51
N ASP A 88 -11.12 23.04 -4.43
CA ASP A 88 -12.14 23.87 -5.09
C ASP A 88 -13.13 23.08 -5.97
N LEU A 89 -12.80 21.85 -6.36
CA LEU A 89 -13.67 21.01 -7.18
C LEU A 89 -14.80 20.39 -6.33
N GLU A 90 -16.05 20.68 -6.70
CA GLU A 90 -17.25 20.19 -6.01
C GLU A 90 -17.54 18.70 -6.23
N GLN A 91 -16.86 18.05 -7.19
CA GLN A 91 -17.11 16.64 -7.49
C GLN A 91 -16.75 15.75 -6.29
N PRO A 92 -17.50 14.64 -6.07
CA PRO A 92 -17.21 13.70 -5.00
C PRO A 92 -15.80 13.12 -5.16
N LYS A 93 -15.09 13.03 -4.05
CA LYS A 93 -13.70 12.59 -3.99
C LYS A 93 -13.57 11.25 -3.29
N ALA A 94 -12.98 10.29 -3.97
CA ALA A 94 -12.60 9.01 -3.40
C ALA A 94 -11.10 8.97 -3.13
N PHE A 95 -10.69 8.48 -1.96
CA PHE A 95 -9.28 8.31 -1.60
C PHE A 95 -9.00 6.85 -1.24
N PHE A 96 -8.06 6.24 -1.95
CA PHE A 96 -7.52 4.92 -1.61
C PHE A 96 -6.38 5.13 -0.62
N ILE A 97 -6.59 4.80 0.64
CA ILE A 97 -5.57 5.03 1.66
C ILE A 97 -4.52 3.91 1.64
N GLY A 98 -3.24 4.29 1.63
CA GLY A 98 -2.11 3.37 1.70
C GLY A 98 -1.34 3.51 3.00
N ASN A 99 -0.51 2.52 3.34
CA ASN A 99 0.33 2.49 4.55
C ASN A 99 -0.44 2.92 5.80
N GLU A 100 -1.53 2.22 6.09
CA GLU A 100 -2.46 2.46 7.22
C GLU A 100 -1.84 2.06 8.57
N TYR A 101 -0.64 2.58 8.83
CA TYR A 101 0.14 2.38 10.05
C TYR A 101 1.07 3.58 10.33
N LYS A 102 1.08 4.58 9.44
CA LYS A 102 2.01 5.73 9.49
C LYS A 102 1.40 6.95 8.81
N LEU A 103 1.69 8.13 9.36
CA LEU A 103 1.14 9.42 8.93
C LEU A 103 -0.39 9.45 9.01
N MET A 104 -0.95 8.76 9.99
CA MET A 104 -2.41 8.66 10.14
C MET A 104 -3.05 10.01 10.47
N PRO A 105 -2.53 10.84 11.39
CA PRO A 105 -3.06 12.18 11.62
C PRO A 105 -3.07 13.05 10.35
N GLU A 106 -1.98 13.01 9.59
CA GLU A 106 -1.84 13.76 8.34
C GLU A 106 -2.85 13.29 7.28
N LYS A 107 -3.05 11.97 7.16
CA LYS A 107 -4.02 11.39 6.23
C LYS A 107 -5.45 11.76 6.62
N MET A 108 -5.77 11.85 7.91
CA MET A 108 -7.09 12.32 8.35
C MET A 108 -7.31 13.78 7.97
N ARG A 109 -6.34 14.66 8.24
CA ARG A 109 -6.40 16.07 7.82
C ARG A 109 -6.54 16.21 6.31
N PHE A 110 -5.77 15.42 5.54
CA PHE A 110 -5.87 15.38 4.09
C PHE A 110 -7.29 15.02 3.61
N CYS A 111 -7.92 14.02 4.22
CA CYS A 111 -9.30 13.67 3.90
C CYS A 111 -10.30 14.77 4.25
N GLU A 112 -10.14 15.42 5.41
CA GLU A 112 -11.00 16.51 5.88
C GLU A 112 -10.90 17.75 4.96
N GLU A 113 -9.68 18.21 4.68
CA GLU A 113 -9.42 19.39 3.84
C GLU A 113 -9.91 19.20 2.40
N LEU A 114 -9.83 17.98 1.85
CA LEU A 114 -10.36 17.67 0.52
C LEU A 114 -11.86 17.39 0.51
N SER A 115 -12.50 17.27 1.68
CA SER A 115 -13.88 16.80 1.81
C SER A 115 -14.08 15.45 1.11
N VAL A 116 -13.23 14.47 1.42
CA VAL A 116 -13.33 13.11 0.87
C VAL A 116 -14.70 12.52 1.19
N SER A 117 -15.43 12.11 0.16
CA SER A 117 -16.76 11.52 0.28
C SER A 117 -16.72 9.99 0.42
N LEU A 118 -15.64 9.38 -0.07
CA LEU A 118 -15.41 7.93 -0.01
C LEU A 118 -13.96 7.62 0.36
N LEU A 119 -13.72 7.00 1.52
CA LEU A 119 -12.44 6.40 1.86
C LEU A 119 -12.45 4.92 1.50
N VAL A 120 -11.44 4.47 0.75
CA VAL A 120 -11.20 3.06 0.43
C VAL A 120 -10.03 2.57 1.27
N THR A 121 -10.33 1.82 2.34
CA THR A 121 -9.33 1.20 3.23
C THR A 121 -8.96 -0.20 2.73
N GLN A 122 -7.76 -0.67 3.09
CA GLN A 122 -7.35 -2.06 2.88
C GLN A 122 -7.94 -3.01 3.93
N SER A 123 -8.45 -2.49 5.05
CA SER A 123 -8.94 -3.29 6.14
C SER A 123 -10.32 -3.88 5.86
N THR A 124 -10.45 -5.19 6.01
CA THR A 124 -11.75 -5.87 6.07
C THR A 124 -12.42 -5.77 7.43
N GLU A 125 -11.69 -5.31 8.46
CA GLU A 125 -12.17 -5.23 9.84
C GLU A 125 -13.29 -4.18 9.99
N PRO A 126 -14.50 -4.57 10.42
CA PRO A 126 -15.59 -3.63 10.65
C PRO A 126 -15.24 -2.52 11.63
N THR A 127 -14.48 -2.82 12.68
CA THR A 127 -14.09 -1.83 13.70
C THR A 127 -13.15 -0.77 13.13
N VAL A 128 -12.25 -1.13 12.21
CA VAL A 128 -11.40 -0.15 11.50
C VAL A 128 -12.26 0.80 10.67
N ARG A 129 -13.23 0.26 9.92
CA ARG A 129 -14.17 1.09 9.15
C ARG A 129 -14.98 2.03 10.03
N SER A 130 -15.48 1.53 11.18
CA SER A 130 -16.22 2.36 12.13
C SER A 130 -15.37 3.51 12.68
N LYS A 131 -14.11 3.25 13.03
CA LYS A 131 -13.17 4.31 13.49
C LYS A 131 -12.94 5.38 12.42
N TYR A 132 -12.76 4.99 11.15
CA TYR A 132 -12.65 5.96 10.06
C TYR A 132 -13.95 6.74 9.85
N HIS A 133 -15.10 6.07 9.89
CA HIS A 133 -16.41 6.71 9.72
C HIS A 133 -16.69 7.72 10.85
N GLU A 134 -16.42 7.34 12.09
CA GLU A 134 -16.52 8.23 13.26
C GLU A 134 -15.61 9.46 13.11
N ARG A 135 -14.38 9.27 12.62
CA ARG A 135 -13.42 10.37 12.44
C ARG A 135 -13.78 11.31 11.28
N LEU A 136 -14.20 10.77 10.14
CA LEU A 136 -14.31 11.52 8.87
C LEU A 136 -15.75 11.83 8.45
N GLY A 137 -16.75 11.14 8.99
CA GLY A 137 -18.16 11.29 8.60
C GLY A 137 -18.49 10.87 7.16
N CYS A 138 -17.52 10.32 6.41
CA CYS A 138 -17.68 9.94 5.00
C CYS A 138 -18.01 8.46 4.82
N SER A 139 -18.35 8.05 3.60
CA SER A 139 -18.55 6.64 3.28
C SER A 139 -17.22 5.89 3.34
N ILE A 140 -17.21 4.71 3.95
CA ILE A 140 -16.01 3.87 4.05
C ILE A 140 -16.28 2.55 3.34
N THR A 141 -15.37 2.14 2.46
CA THR A 141 -15.41 0.82 1.81
C THR A 141 -14.05 0.15 1.87
N THR A 142 -14.01 -1.14 1.56
CA THR A 142 -12.80 -1.95 1.62
C THR A 142 -12.42 -2.46 0.24
N LEU A 143 -11.16 -2.27 -0.15
CA LEU A 143 -10.55 -2.96 -1.28
C LEU A 143 -9.09 -3.30 -0.94
N PRO A 144 -8.61 -4.52 -1.24
CA PRO A 144 -7.19 -4.82 -1.17
C PRO A 144 -6.40 -3.82 -2.03
N ASN A 145 -5.21 -3.44 -1.58
CA ASN A 145 -4.37 -2.53 -2.35
C ASN A 145 -3.64 -3.25 -3.49
N ALA A 146 -4.41 -3.76 -4.45
CA ALA A 146 -3.92 -4.51 -5.59
C ALA A 146 -4.73 -4.17 -6.85
N GLY A 147 -4.14 -3.39 -7.76
CA GLY A 147 -4.65 -3.26 -9.12
C GLY A 147 -4.18 -4.43 -9.97
N PHE A 148 -4.63 -5.64 -9.66
CA PHE A 148 -4.14 -6.89 -10.25
C PHE A 148 -4.17 -6.84 -11.79
N ASP A 149 -3.06 -7.23 -12.41
CA ASP A 149 -2.85 -7.23 -13.85
C ASP A 149 -2.69 -8.67 -14.33
N SER A 150 -3.79 -9.27 -14.79
CA SER A 150 -3.83 -10.70 -15.16
C SER A 150 -3.00 -11.04 -16.40
N GLU A 151 -2.63 -10.05 -17.21
CA GLU A 151 -1.76 -10.29 -18.36
C GLU A 151 -0.29 -10.36 -17.96
N LEU A 152 0.09 -9.61 -16.92
CA LEU A 152 1.44 -9.60 -16.37
C LEU A 152 1.65 -10.72 -15.36
N PHE A 153 0.70 -10.90 -14.43
CA PHE A 153 0.73 -11.92 -13.39
C PHE A 153 -0.06 -13.15 -13.84
N LYS A 154 0.51 -13.87 -14.80
CA LYS A 154 -0.02 -15.13 -15.31
C LYS A 154 1.02 -16.25 -15.20
N VAL A 155 0.51 -17.47 -15.27
CA VAL A 155 1.33 -18.67 -15.33
C VAL A 155 1.81 -18.88 -16.76
N ASP A 156 3.08 -18.61 -16.99
CA ASP A 156 3.78 -18.86 -18.26
C ASP A 156 4.67 -20.11 -18.16
N THR A 157 5.24 -20.39 -16.99
CA THR A 157 6.12 -21.54 -16.76
C THR A 157 5.38 -22.69 -16.06
N PRO A 158 5.32 -23.91 -16.66
CA PRO A 158 4.74 -25.08 -16.02
C PRO A 158 5.39 -25.41 -14.69
N TYR A 159 4.60 -25.91 -13.73
CA TYR A 159 5.08 -26.22 -12.37
C TYR A 159 6.35 -27.08 -12.34
N SER A 160 6.45 -28.09 -13.21
CA SER A 160 7.60 -29.00 -13.32
C SER A 160 8.89 -28.33 -13.77
N GLU A 161 8.81 -27.20 -14.47
CA GLU A 161 9.96 -26.47 -15.02
C GLU A 161 10.47 -25.38 -14.08
N ARG A 162 9.75 -25.12 -12.99
CA ARG A 162 10.12 -24.09 -12.01
C ARG A 162 11.25 -24.59 -11.11
N PRO A 163 12.43 -23.93 -11.11
CA PRO A 163 13.60 -24.41 -10.39
C PRO A 163 13.58 -24.11 -8.88
N ILE A 164 12.75 -23.15 -8.42
CA ILE A 164 12.70 -22.73 -7.03
C ILE A 164 11.46 -23.33 -6.38
N ASP A 165 11.62 -24.08 -5.29
CA ASP A 165 10.50 -24.61 -4.53
C ASP A 165 9.75 -23.49 -3.79
N LEU A 166 10.48 -22.63 -3.08
CA LEU A 166 9.91 -21.50 -2.34
C LEU A 166 10.67 -20.20 -2.60
N GLY A 167 9.98 -19.23 -3.21
CA GLY A 167 10.49 -17.87 -3.37
C GLY A 167 9.96 -16.91 -2.31
N TYR A 168 10.72 -15.85 -2.01
CA TYR A 168 10.25 -14.77 -1.15
C TYR A 168 11.03 -13.48 -1.34
N ARG A 169 10.32 -12.35 -1.43
CA ARG A 169 10.87 -11.00 -1.33
C ARG A 169 10.03 -10.18 -0.36
N ALA A 170 10.63 -9.79 0.75
CA ALA A 170 9.97 -8.98 1.75
C ALA A 170 10.95 -8.00 2.40
N PHE A 171 10.51 -7.37 3.48
CA PHE A 171 11.32 -6.49 4.30
C PHE A 171 11.11 -6.85 5.75
N ALA A 172 12.18 -6.73 6.54
CA ALA A 172 12.04 -6.72 7.99
C ALA A 172 11.04 -5.62 8.39
N PRO A 173 9.96 -5.97 9.11
CA PRO A 173 8.98 -4.99 9.56
C PRO A 173 9.64 -4.03 10.55
N ALA A 174 9.17 -2.79 10.57
CA ALA A 174 9.55 -1.89 11.65
C ALA A 174 8.95 -2.39 12.97
N TRP A 175 9.62 -2.12 14.10
CA TRP A 175 9.23 -2.67 15.41
C TRP A 175 7.83 -2.22 15.85
N TYR A 176 7.40 -1.04 15.40
CA TYR A 176 6.05 -0.54 15.63
C TYR A 176 4.96 -1.33 14.89
N ILE A 177 5.27 -2.37 14.13
CA ILE A 177 4.25 -3.23 13.50
C ILE A 177 3.67 -4.25 14.50
N GLY A 178 4.44 -4.61 15.54
CA GLY A 178 3.99 -5.48 16.64
C GLY A 178 4.30 -6.97 16.49
N HIS A 179 4.78 -7.38 15.31
CA HIS A 179 5.16 -8.77 15.00
C HIS A 179 6.36 -8.81 14.05
N ARG A 180 6.97 -10.00 13.94
CA ARG A 180 8.11 -10.29 13.07
C ARG A 180 7.83 -11.43 12.08
N GLU A 181 6.58 -11.76 11.82
CA GLU A 181 6.17 -12.94 11.03
C GLU A 181 6.90 -13.05 9.67
N ARG A 182 7.06 -11.93 8.95
CA ARG A 182 7.79 -11.88 7.68
C ARG A 182 9.26 -12.26 7.81
N GLN A 183 9.87 -11.85 8.91
CA GLN A 183 11.25 -12.17 9.21
C GLN A 183 11.38 -13.61 9.70
N GLU A 184 10.51 -14.03 10.62
CA GLU A 184 10.49 -15.37 11.20
C GLU A 184 10.30 -16.45 10.13
N ILE A 185 9.34 -16.28 9.21
CA ILE A 185 9.12 -17.24 8.13
C ILE A 185 10.32 -17.32 7.18
N ALA A 186 10.94 -16.17 6.87
CA ALA A 186 12.12 -16.12 6.01
C ALA A 186 13.32 -16.81 6.67
N GLU A 187 13.58 -16.51 7.94
CA GLU A 187 14.67 -17.11 8.73
C GLU A 187 14.47 -18.62 8.89
N TYR A 188 13.24 -19.06 9.17
CA TYR A 188 12.92 -20.47 9.31
C TYR A 188 13.21 -21.24 8.02
N PHE A 189 12.65 -20.83 6.88
CA PHE A 189 12.86 -21.58 5.64
C PHE A 189 14.29 -21.46 5.11
N THR A 190 14.95 -20.32 5.29
CA THR A 190 16.38 -20.16 4.93
C THR A 190 17.26 -21.12 5.73
N SER A 191 17.02 -21.25 7.05
CA SER A 191 17.85 -22.09 7.94
C SER A 191 17.56 -23.58 7.83
N HIS A 192 16.40 -23.97 7.30
CA HIS A 192 15.96 -25.37 7.24
C HIS A 192 15.85 -25.93 5.81
N ALA A 193 16.10 -25.12 4.77
CA ALA A 193 15.94 -25.52 3.37
C ALA A 193 16.67 -26.82 3.02
N GLU A 194 17.96 -26.93 3.35
CA GLU A 194 18.78 -28.12 3.07
C GLU A 194 18.21 -29.38 3.74
N ARG A 195 17.89 -29.29 5.03
CA ARG A 195 17.29 -30.39 5.80
C ARG A 195 15.93 -30.83 5.23
N LEU A 196 15.17 -29.89 4.68
CA LEU A 196 13.87 -30.13 4.07
C LEU A 196 13.97 -30.55 2.60
N GLY A 197 15.16 -30.55 2.01
CA GLY A 197 15.36 -30.85 0.58
C GLY A 197 14.73 -29.80 -0.34
N LEU A 198 14.66 -28.54 0.09
CA LEU A 198 14.04 -27.44 -0.65
C LEU A 198 15.09 -26.55 -1.31
N THR A 199 14.85 -26.18 -2.57
CA THR A 199 15.55 -25.08 -3.22
C THR A 199 14.80 -23.78 -2.94
N VAL A 200 15.42 -22.85 -2.21
CA VAL A 200 14.77 -21.59 -1.81
C VAL A 200 15.49 -20.37 -2.36
N ASP A 201 14.74 -19.32 -2.72
CA ASP A 201 15.27 -18.00 -3.02
C ASP A 201 14.51 -16.95 -2.19
N ILE A 202 15.10 -16.60 -1.04
CA ILE A 202 14.49 -15.79 0.00
C ILE A 202 15.39 -14.59 0.29
N SER A 203 14.82 -13.38 0.26
CA SER A 203 15.57 -12.17 0.65
C SER A 203 14.69 -11.15 1.38
N LEU A 204 15.27 -10.58 2.45
CA LEU A 204 14.73 -9.43 3.18
C LEU A 204 15.49 -8.13 2.87
N ASP A 205 16.53 -8.19 2.03
CA ASP A 205 17.30 -7.01 1.61
C ASP A 205 16.46 -6.15 0.68
N ARG A 206 16.48 -4.83 0.94
CA ARG A 206 15.80 -3.86 0.10
C ARG A 206 16.33 -3.78 -1.32
N ASN A 207 17.61 -4.07 -1.50
CA ASN A 207 18.26 -4.04 -2.81
C ASN A 207 17.87 -5.24 -3.67
N SER A 208 17.37 -6.32 -3.08
CA SER A 208 16.86 -7.51 -3.78
C SER A 208 15.43 -7.34 -4.29
N ARG A 209 14.86 -6.14 -4.19
CA ARG A 209 13.48 -5.89 -4.59
C ARG A 209 13.36 -5.75 -6.10
N PHE A 210 12.56 -6.63 -6.68
CA PHE A 210 12.22 -6.61 -8.10
C PHE A 210 11.28 -5.47 -8.49
N ALA A 211 11.49 -4.96 -9.71
CA ALA A 211 10.48 -4.22 -10.46
C ALA A 211 9.29 -5.13 -10.81
N GLU A 212 8.23 -4.55 -11.38
CA GLU A 212 6.96 -5.27 -11.61
C GLU A 212 7.11 -6.50 -12.52
N GLU A 213 7.77 -6.35 -13.67
CA GLU A 213 8.00 -7.44 -14.65
C GLU A 213 8.99 -8.49 -14.15
N GLU A 214 10.04 -8.05 -13.46
CA GLU A 214 11.01 -8.93 -12.80
C GLU A 214 10.34 -9.76 -11.70
N TRP A 215 9.38 -9.17 -10.98
CA TRP A 215 8.60 -9.88 -9.97
C TRP A 215 7.71 -10.94 -10.60
N ALA A 216 7.00 -10.63 -11.68
CA ALA A 216 6.20 -11.62 -12.42
C ALA A 216 7.07 -12.77 -12.96
N SER A 217 8.26 -12.44 -13.46
CA SER A 217 9.25 -13.44 -13.92
C SER A 217 9.72 -14.32 -12.77
N PHE A 218 10.05 -13.73 -11.62
CA PHE A 218 10.45 -14.46 -10.42
C PHE A 218 9.35 -15.40 -9.92
N LEU A 219 8.09 -14.97 -9.90
CA LEU A 219 6.95 -15.81 -9.55
C LEU A 219 6.84 -17.03 -10.47
N ASN A 220 7.11 -16.86 -11.78
CA ASN A 220 7.16 -17.97 -12.74
C ASN A 220 8.35 -18.91 -12.54
N CYS A 221 9.40 -18.51 -11.82
CA CYS A 221 10.48 -19.40 -11.40
C CYS A 221 10.16 -20.20 -10.13
N CYS A 222 9.08 -19.86 -9.41
CA CYS A 222 8.76 -20.40 -8.09
C CYS A 222 7.56 -21.36 -8.11
N ARG A 223 7.69 -22.51 -7.45
CA ARG A 223 6.58 -23.47 -7.23
C ARG A 223 5.62 -22.99 -6.15
N GLY A 224 6.12 -22.27 -5.16
CA GLY A 224 5.34 -21.58 -4.13
C GLY A 224 6.03 -20.29 -3.68
N GLN A 225 5.26 -19.44 -3.02
CA GLN A 225 5.76 -18.25 -2.32
C GLN A 225 5.54 -18.39 -0.83
N LEU A 226 6.49 -17.90 -0.02
CA LEU A 226 6.19 -17.64 1.38
C LEU A 226 5.20 -16.47 1.47
N GLY A 227 4.27 -16.56 2.41
CA GLY A 227 3.21 -15.57 2.57
C GLY A 227 2.86 -15.35 4.04
N THR A 228 2.71 -14.09 4.41
CA THR A 228 2.10 -13.66 5.66
C THR A 228 1.06 -12.59 5.32
N GLU A 229 0.17 -12.29 6.27
CA GLU A 229 -0.59 -11.05 6.18
C GLU A 229 0.36 -9.85 6.28
N ALA A 230 -0.04 -8.73 5.68
CA ALA A 230 0.63 -7.45 5.86
C ALA A 230 -0.04 -6.64 6.97
N GLY A 231 0.56 -5.49 7.29
CA GLY A 231 0.08 -4.59 8.33
C GLY A 231 0.49 -5.05 9.72
N GLY A 232 -0.16 -4.55 10.77
CA GLY A 232 0.30 -4.69 12.15
C GLY A 232 -0.75 -5.15 13.12
N ASP A 233 -0.34 -5.42 14.36
CA ASP A 233 -1.20 -5.97 15.42
C ASP A 233 -2.18 -4.97 16.02
N TYR A 234 -2.19 -3.74 15.51
CA TYR A 234 -3.11 -2.71 15.94
C TYR A 234 -3.41 -1.72 14.82
N PHE A 235 -4.44 -0.92 15.08
CA PHE A 235 -4.89 0.16 14.24
C PHE A 235 -5.14 1.41 15.08
N ASP A 236 -4.51 2.51 14.69
CA ASP A 236 -4.54 3.79 15.38
C ASP A 236 -4.54 4.93 14.35
N LEU A 237 -5.39 5.93 14.58
CA LEU A 237 -5.48 7.13 13.75
C LEU A 237 -4.50 8.24 14.18
N THR A 238 -3.86 8.08 15.34
CA THR A 238 -3.06 9.12 16.00
C THR A 238 -1.55 8.96 15.82
N ASP A 239 -1.08 7.81 15.31
CA ASP A 239 0.32 7.40 15.28
C ASP A 239 0.99 7.31 16.68
N ALA A 240 0.24 7.41 17.78
CA ALA A 240 0.80 7.56 19.12
C ALA A 240 1.72 6.39 19.49
N ARG A 241 1.29 5.15 19.22
CA ARG A 241 2.13 3.97 19.48
C ARG A 241 3.38 3.98 18.60
N ARG A 242 3.24 4.28 17.31
CA ARG A 242 4.36 4.34 16.36
C ARG A 242 5.42 5.32 16.83
N ILE A 243 5.01 6.51 17.28
CA ILE A 243 5.90 7.55 17.77
C ILE A 243 6.64 7.08 19.03
N ARG A 244 5.93 6.51 20.00
CA ARG A 244 6.54 6.02 21.25
C ARG A 244 7.51 4.87 21.01
N VAL A 245 7.15 3.89 20.18
CA VAL A 245 8.04 2.78 19.83
C VAL A 245 9.30 3.34 19.16
N ASN A 246 9.17 4.19 18.14
CA ASN A 246 10.34 4.77 17.46
C ASN A 246 11.26 5.57 18.40
N ALA A 247 10.69 6.39 19.29
CA ALA A 247 11.49 7.11 20.29
C ALA A 247 12.24 6.16 21.22
N TYR A 248 11.60 5.05 21.61
CA TYR A 248 12.22 4.03 22.43
C TYR A 248 13.38 3.33 21.72
N VAL A 249 13.17 2.87 20.48
CA VAL A 249 14.23 2.23 19.66
C VAL A 249 15.44 3.14 19.52
N GLN A 250 15.21 4.45 19.34
CA GLN A 250 16.28 5.43 19.20
C GLN A 250 17.06 5.64 20.51
N GLN A 251 16.39 5.57 21.66
CA GLN A 251 17.00 5.73 22.98
C GLN A 251 17.67 4.43 23.48
N HIS A 252 17.20 3.28 22.99
CA HIS A 252 17.62 1.94 23.41
C HIS A 252 17.96 1.09 22.17
N PRO A 253 19.09 1.34 21.49
CA PRO A 253 19.44 0.65 20.24
C PRO A 253 19.64 -0.87 20.41
N GLU A 254 19.94 -1.32 21.63
CA GLU A 254 20.13 -2.75 21.97
C GLU A 254 18.84 -3.43 22.44
N ALA A 255 17.70 -2.72 22.49
CA ALA A 255 16.44 -3.31 22.94
C ALA A 255 16.04 -4.49 22.05
N SER A 256 15.59 -5.59 22.65
CA SER A 256 15.11 -6.74 21.86
C SER A 256 13.68 -6.51 21.37
N PHE A 257 13.26 -7.25 20.35
CA PHE A 257 11.88 -7.19 19.88
C PHE A 257 10.88 -7.59 20.98
N GLU A 258 11.22 -8.59 21.77
CA GLU A 258 10.42 -9.11 22.88
C GLU A 258 10.20 -8.03 23.95
N GLU A 259 11.25 -7.28 24.29
CA GLU A 259 11.16 -6.14 25.21
C GLU A 259 10.16 -5.08 24.72
N ILE A 260 10.19 -4.76 23.43
CA ILE A 260 9.28 -3.76 22.85
C ILE A 260 7.86 -4.28 22.77
N ARG A 261 7.70 -5.56 22.43
CA ARG A 261 6.41 -6.22 22.39
C ARG A 261 5.76 -6.19 23.78
N GLU A 262 6.49 -6.61 24.81
CA GLU A 262 6.03 -6.58 26.20
C GLU A 262 5.65 -5.15 26.63
N ARG A 263 6.47 -4.16 26.27
CA ARG A 263 6.29 -2.78 26.71
C ARG A 263 5.17 -2.02 26.00
N PHE A 264 4.92 -2.29 24.71
CA PHE A 264 4.06 -1.43 23.89
C PHE A 264 2.83 -2.13 23.31
N PHE A 265 2.78 -3.46 23.32
CA PHE A 265 1.73 -4.23 22.67
C PHE A 265 0.99 -5.15 23.65
N ASP A 266 1.72 -5.85 24.52
CA ASP A 266 1.10 -6.77 25.47
C ASP A 266 0.21 -6.02 26.48
N GLY A 267 -0.97 -6.55 26.76
CA GLY A 267 -1.90 -5.99 27.74
C GLY A 267 -2.77 -4.80 27.29
N THR A 268 -2.80 -4.45 25.99
CA THR A 268 -3.69 -3.40 25.46
C THR A 268 -5.00 -4.00 24.91
N PRO A 269 -6.14 -3.98 25.65
CA PRO A 269 -7.34 -4.76 25.29
C PRO A 269 -8.15 -4.20 24.10
N THR A 270 -7.78 -3.03 23.59
CA THR A 270 -8.54 -2.26 22.59
C THR A 270 -7.92 -2.29 21.19
N ASP A 271 -6.87 -3.09 20.99
CA ASP A 271 -6.21 -3.19 19.71
C ASP A 271 -7.08 -3.97 18.72
N VAL A 272 -7.39 -3.31 17.62
CA VAL A 272 -7.96 -3.95 16.44
C VAL A 272 -6.79 -4.17 15.49
N PRO A 273 -6.45 -5.42 15.13
CA PRO A 273 -5.35 -5.67 14.23
C PRO A 273 -5.64 -5.09 12.85
N MET A 274 -4.61 -4.54 12.22
CA MET A 274 -4.64 -4.11 10.82
C MET A 274 -3.95 -5.18 9.98
N ARG A 275 -4.48 -6.41 9.98
CA ARG A 275 -3.97 -7.49 9.11
C ARG A 275 -4.69 -7.44 7.76
N VAL A 276 -3.93 -7.45 6.67
CA VAL A 276 -4.48 -7.29 5.31
C VAL A 276 -3.79 -8.17 4.29
N LEU A 277 -4.56 -8.61 3.29
CA LEU A 277 -4.03 -9.15 2.05
C LEU A 277 -3.56 -8.01 1.14
N THR A 278 -2.39 -8.20 0.53
CA THR A 278 -1.77 -7.19 -0.35
C THR A 278 -1.66 -7.71 -1.78
N SER A 279 -1.20 -6.84 -2.69
CA SER A 279 -0.85 -7.26 -4.05
C SER A 279 0.07 -8.47 -4.05
N ARG A 280 1.04 -8.57 -3.13
CA ARG A 280 1.99 -9.70 -3.11
C ARG A 280 1.32 -11.05 -2.84
N ASN A 281 0.24 -11.06 -2.06
CA ASN A 281 -0.54 -12.27 -1.82
C ASN A 281 -1.37 -12.63 -3.07
N ILE A 282 -1.93 -11.62 -3.74
CA ILE A 282 -2.81 -11.81 -4.91
C ILE A 282 -2.01 -12.14 -6.18
N GLU A 283 -0.88 -11.48 -6.41
CA GLU A 283 0.03 -11.68 -7.55
C GLU A 283 0.63 -13.10 -7.55
N ALA A 284 0.78 -13.72 -6.38
CA ALA A 284 1.37 -15.05 -6.20
C ALA A 284 0.37 -16.21 -6.18
N ALA A 285 -0.94 -15.92 -6.07
CA ALA A 285 -2.01 -16.93 -5.94
C ALA A 285 -2.47 -17.43 -7.31
#